data_AF-A0A2V8R5Y8-F1
#
_entry.id   AF-A0A2V8R5Y8-F1
#
_cell.length_a   1.000
_cell.length_b   1.000
_cell.length_c   1.000
_cell.angle_alpha   90.00
_cell.angle_beta   90.00
_cell.angle_gamma   90.00
#
_symmetry.space_group_name_H-M   'P 1'
#
loop_
_entity.id
_entity.type
_entity.pdbx_description
1 polymer ?
#
loop_
_entity_poly.entity_id
_entity_poly.type
_entity_poly.pdbx_seq_one_letter_code
_entity_poly.pdbx_strand_id
1 'polypeptide(L)'
;MPVKVLEENRIIVNQFLKEHKRGKASYTHFIAFAILRALERFPQMNDGYAVLDGQPARVRRAEVNLGVAIDLEKKDGTRTLLVPNIKNAGALGFADFLAAYNDVVKRAREGKLGVPDFQDTTISLTNPGTIGTVSSNPRLMAGQSAIIATGAIEYPAEYHAMTPEALSL
;
A
#
# COMPACT_ATOMS: atom_id res chain seq x y z
N MET A 1 -9.59 13.31 -0.38
CA MET A 1 -8.86 13.42 -1.68
C MET A 1 -9.82 12.98 -2.77
N PRO A 2 -10.09 13.80 -3.80
CA PRO A 2 -10.96 13.41 -4.90
C PRO A 2 -10.38 12.20 -5.66
N VAL A 3 -11.20 11.18 -5.94
CA VAL A 3 -10.75 9.94 -6.59
C VAL A 3 -11.22 9.81 -8.05
N LYS A 4 -12.05 10.73 -8.54
CA LYS A 4 -12.71 10.61 -9.86
C LYS A 4 -11.71 10.37 -11.01
N VAL A 5 -10.70 11.23 -11.11
CA VAL A 5 -9.63 11.10 -12.12
C VAL A 5 -8.85 9.80 -11.95
N LEU A 6 -8.65 9.34 -10.71
CA LEU A 6 -7.97 8.07 -10.46
C LEU A 6 -8.82 6.88 -10.92
N GLU A 7 -10.14 6.93 -10.74
CA GLU A 7 -11.03 5.86 -11.19
C GLU A 7 -11.10 5.78 -12.73
N GLU A 8 -11.28 6.91 -13.40
CA GLU A 8 -11.31 6.98 -14.87
C GLU A 8 -10.00 6.42 -15.47
N ASN A 9 -8.85 6.86 -14.94
CA ASN A 9 -7.56 6.33 -15.38
C ASN A 9 -7.36 4.86 -15.03
N ARG A 10 -7.84 4.40 -13.86
CA ARG A 10 -7.76 2.98 -13.48
C ARG A 10 -8.54 2.10 -14.45
N ILE A 11 -9.69 2.54 -14.96
CA ILE A 11 -10.48 1.81 -15.95
C ILE A 11 -9.67 1.65 -17.24
N ILE A 12 -9.12 2.75 -17.77
CA ILE A 12 -8.30 2.75 -19.00
C ILE A 12 -7.06 1.87 -18.84
N VAL A 13 -6.32 2.03 -17.73
CA VAL A 13 -5.12 1.22 -17.45
C VAL A 13 -5.47 -0.26 -17.37
N ASN A 14 -6.57 -0.63 -16.71
CA ASN A 14 -6.97 -2.02 -16.60
C ASN A 14 -7.45 -2.62 -17.93
N GLN A 15 -8.04 -1.83 -18.82
CA GLN A 15 -8.35 -2.27 -20.17
C GLN A 15 -7.06 -2.62 -20.92
N PHE A 16 -6.06 -1.73 -20.91
CA PHE A 16 -4.75 -1.98 -21.51
C PHE A 16 -4.08 -3.23 -20.92
N LEU A 17 -4.07 -3.36 -19.58
CA LEU A 17 -3.48 -4.52 -18.90
C LEU A 17 -4.17 -5.83 -19.30
N LYS A 18 -5.51 -5.83 -19.44
CA LYS A 18 -6.28 -6.99 -19.87
C LYS A 18 -5.93 -7.42 -21.30
N GLU A 19 -5.86 -6.47 -22.23
CA GLU A 19 -5.49 -6.71 -23.63
C GLU A 19 -4.08 -7.32 -23.75
N HIS A 20 -3.17 -6.92 -22.86
CA HIS A 20 -1.79 -7.41 -22.82
C HIS A 20 -1.59 -8.61 -21.86
N LYS A 21 -2.68 -9.23 -21.38
CA LYS A 21 -2.66 -10.40 -20.47
C LYS A 21 -1.82 -10.18 -19.20
N ARG A 22 -1.85 -8.97 -18.65
CA ARG A 22 -1.19 -8.60 -17.39
C ARG A 22 -2.17 -8.63 -16.21
N GLY A 23 -1.64 -8.53 -15.00
CA GLY A 23 -2.43 -8.44 -13.77
C GLY A 23 -3.32 -7.20 -13.71
N LYS A 24 -4.24 -7.15 -12.74
CA LYS A 24 -5.15 -6.02 -12.52
C LYS A 24 -4.53 -5.00 -11.56
N ALA A 25 -4.65 -3.71 -11.87
CA ALA A 25 -4.30 -2.63 -10.96
C ALA A 25 -5.52 -2.18 -10.13
N SER A 26 -5.33 -2.11 -8.81
CA SER A 26 -6.28 -1.54 -7.85
C SER A 26 -5.83 -0.14 -7.42
N TYR A 27 -6.71 0.60 -6.73
CA TYR A 27 -6.37 1.88 -6.11
C TYR A 27 -5.11 1.77 -5.22
N THR A 28 -5.00 0.70 -4.45
CA THR A 28 -3.86 0.45 -3.57
C THR A 28 -2.54 0.36 -4.36
N HIS A 29 -2.55 -0.22 -5.57
CA HIS A 29 -1.35 -0.26 -6.42
C HIS A 29 -0.91 1.14 -6.85
N PHE A 30 -1.85 2.00 -7.25
CA PHE A 30 -1.53 3.37 -7.63
C PHE A 30 -1.04 4.19 -6.45
N ILE A 31 -1.68 4.05 -5.29
CA ILE A 31 -1.26 4.76 -4.07
C ILE A 31 0.13 4.29 -3.61
N ALA A 32 0.36 2.98 -3.61
CA ALA A 32 1.67 2.41 -3.31
C ALA A 32 2.76 2.94 -4.25
N PHE A 33 2.50 2.98 -5.56
CA PHE A 33 3.44 3.51 -6.53
C PHE A 33 3.66 5.03 -6.36
N ALA A 34 2.60 5.78 -6.04
CA ALA A 34 2.69 7.20 -5.74
C ALA A 34 3.54 7.48 -4.50
N ILE A 35 3.48 6.63 -3.46
CA ILE A 35 4.39 6.71 -2.30
C ILE A 35 5.84 6.57 -2.77
N LEU A 36 6.15 5.58 -3.61
CA LEU A 36 7.50 5.39 -4.14
C LEU A 36 8.00 6.61 -4.92
N ARG A 37 7.14 7.22 -5.75
CA ARG A 37 7.46 8.48 -6.45
C ARG A 37 7.66 9.65 -5.49
N ALA A 38 6.86 9.73 -4.42
CA ALA A 38 6.99 10.80 -3.44
C ALA A 38 8.33 10.70 -2.67
N LEU A 39 8.84 9.49 -2.44
CA LEU A 39 10.13 9.28 -1.78
C LEU A 39 11.33 9.81 -2.58
N GLU A 40 11.21 9.99 -3.90
CA GLU A 40 12.25 10.65 -4.69
C GLU A 40 12.44 12.12 -4.27
N ARG A 41 11.35 12.77 -3.84
CA ARG A 41 11.37 14.15 -3.33
C ARG A 41 11.56 14.23 -1.82
N PHE A 42 11.09 13.22 -1.09
CA PHE A 42 11.12 13.18 0.37
C PHE A 42 11.81 11.91 0.89
N PRO A 43 13.10 11.69 0.56
CA PRO A 43 13.81 10.44 0.89
C PRO A 43 13.89 10.19 2.40
N GLN A 44 13.84 11.23 3.24
CA GLN A 44 13.83 11.12 4.69
C GLN A 44 12.65 10.30 5.26
N MET A 45 11.56 10.17 4.49
CA MET A 45 10.41 9.34 4.88
C MET A 45 10.69 7.83 4.78
N ASN A 46 11.83 7.44 4.19
CA ASN A 46 12.32 6.06 4.14
C ASN A 46 13.33 5.74 5.26
N ASP A 47 13.73 6.75 6.03
CA ASP A 47 14.69 6.55 7.11
C ASP A 47 14.07 5.79 8.28
N GLY A 48 14.92 5.33 9.19
CA GLY A 48 14.53 4.65 10.41
C GLY A 48 15.01 5.36 11.65
N TYR A 49 14.45 4.93 12.77
CA TYR A 49 14.95 5.22 14.09
C TYR A 49 15.58 3.96 14.69
N ALA A 50 16.74 4.11 15.32
CA ALA A 50 17.38 3.08 16.12
C ALA A 50 18.03 3.71 17.36
N VAL A 51 18.38 2.87 18.34
CA VAL A 51 19.26 3.25 19.44
C VAL A 51 20.58 2.53 19.20
N LEU A 52 21.64 3.29 18.95
CA LEU A 52 22.99 2.77 18.74
C LEU A 52 23.85 3.22 19.91
N ASP A 53 24.47 2.27 20.61
CA ASP A 53 25.31 2.53 21.80
C ASP A 53 24.61 3.38 22.86
N GLY A 54 23.32 3.13 23.06
CA GLY A 54 22.48 3.88 24.02
C GLY A 54 22.05 5.27 23.55
N GLN A 55 22.41 5.69 22.34
CA GLN A 55 22.07 7.00 21.78
C GLN A 55 21.02 6.92 20.66
N PRO A 56 20.05 7.85 20.61
CA PRO A 56 19.11 7.97 19.50
C PRO A 56 19.84 8.20 18.16
N ALA A 57 19.55 7.38 17.16
CA ALA A 57 20.20 7.44 15.85
C ALA A 57 19.18 7.38 14.71
N ARG A 58 19.43 8.21 13.68
CA ARG A 58 18.72 8.18 12.40
C ARG A 58 19.41 7.20 11.46
N VAL A 59 18.67 6.20 11.00
CA VAL A 59 19.16 5.16 10.08
C VAL A 59 18.77 5.55 8.66
N ARG A 60 19.74 5.91 7.82
CA ARG A 60 19.50 6.21 6.40
C ARG A 60 19.62 4.95 5.56
N ARG A 61 18.71 4.78 4.60
CA ARG A 61 18.67 3.62 3.70
C ARG A 61 18.42 4.07 2.27
N ALA A 62 19.24 3.60 1.35
CA ALA A 62 19.08 3.91 -0.07
C ALA A 62 17.94 3.10 -0.71
N GLU A 63 17.80 1.83 -0.32
CA GLU A 63 16.76 0.95 -0.83
C GLU A 63 15.43 1.21 -0.15
N VAL A 64 14.34 1.08 -0.91
CA VAL A 64 12.97 1.20 -0.41
C VAL A 64 12.32 -0.17 -0.44
N ASN A 65 12.12 -0.77 0.74
CA ASN A 65 11.38 -2.02 0.90
C ASN A 65 9.97 -1.69 1.37
N LEU A 66 9.02 -1.68 0.42
CA LEU A 66 7.64 -1.26 0.68
C LEU A 66 6.84 -2.40 1.31
N GLY A 67 6.54 -2.26 2.60
CA GLY A 67 5.61 -3.11 3.33
C GLY A 67 4.18 -2.90 2.86
N VAL A 68 3.45 -3.99 2.67
CA VAL A 68 2.06 -3.98 2.21
C VAL A 68 1.23 -4.80 3.17
N ALA A 69 0.27 -4.16 3.84
CA ALA A 69 -0.65 -4.86 4.73
C ALA A 69 -1.66 -5.67 3.91
N ILE A 70 -1.67 -6.99 4.11
CA ILE A 70 -2.55 -7.94 3.45
C ILE A 70 -3.38 -8.63 4.53
N ASP A 71 -4.67 -8.42 4.45
CA ASP A 71 -5.64 -9.10 5.30
C ASP A 71 -6.05 -10.43 4.67
N LEU A 72 -5.74 -11.53 5.35
CA LEU A 72 -5.97 -12.90 4.89
C LEU A 72 -7.10 -13.53 5.71
N GLU A 73 -8.15 -13.95 5.01
CA GLU A 73 -9.21 -14.77 5.58
C GLU A 73 -8.80 -16.25 5.54
N LYS A 74 -8.77 -16.90 6.70
CA LYS A 74 -8.52 -18.33 6.84
C LYS A 74 -9.81 -19.11 6.64
N LYS A 75 -9.67 -20.43 6.40
CA LYS A 75 -10.80 -21.34 6.18
C LYS A 75 -11.79 -21.41 7.36
N ASP A 76 -11.33 -21.07 8.56
CA ASP A 76 -12.13 -21.03 9.79
C ASP A 76 -12.83 -19.68 10.01
N GLY A 77 -12.75 -18.76 9.04
CA GLY A 77 -13.34 -17.41 9.11
C GLY A 77 -12.51 -16.42 9.92
N THR A 78 -11.39 -16.83 10.52
CA THR A 78 -10.49 -15.91 11.21
C THR A 78 -9.69 -15.09 10.21
N ARG A 79 -9.44 -13.82 10.53
CA ARG A 79 -8.63 -12.92 9.70
C ARG A 79 -7.26 -12.74 10.32
N THR A 80 -6.22 -12.74 9.49
CA THR A 80 -4.84 -12.52 9.91
C THR A 80 -4.22 -11.45 9.02
N LEU A 81 -3.70 -10.40 9.65
CA LEU A 81 -2.97 -9.35 8.97
C LEU A 81 -1.49 -9.74 8.84
N LEU A 82 -0.98 -9.78 7.62
CA LEU A 82 0.44 -9.92 7.33
C LEU A 82 0.96 -8.66 6.65
N VAL A 83 2.22 -8.30 6.88
CA VAL A 83 2.86 -7.14 6.24
C VAL A 83 4.18 -7.57 5.58
N PRO A 84 4.14 -8.37 4.49
CA PRO A 84 5.33 -8.61 3.68
C PRO A 84 5.74 -7.32 2.95
N ASN A 85 6.96 -7.28 2.43
CA ASN A 85 7.46 -6.16 1.64
C ASN A 85 7.91 -6.56 0.23
N ILE A 86 7.77 -5.59 -0.67
CA ILE A 86 8.33 -5.63 -2.02
C ILE A 86 9.74 -5.05 -1.92
N LYS A 87 10.75 -5.87 -2.21
CA LYS A 87 12.16 -5.50 -2.09
C LYS A 87 12.55 -4.48 -3.14
N ASN A 88 13.31 -3.47 -2.72
CA ASN A 88 13.83 -2.40 -3.56
C ASN A 88 12.79 -1.81 -4.54
N ALA A 89 11.56 -1.64 -4.06
CA ALA A 89 10.41 -1.20 -4.84
C ALA A 89 10.64 0.20 -5.47
N GLY A 90 11.44 1.06 -4.83
CA GLY A 90 11.75 2.41 -5.32
C GLY A 90 12.47 2.42 -6.68
N ALA A 91 13.21 1.36 -7.02
CA ALA A 91 13.92 1.23 -8.28
C ALA A 91 13.05 0.68 -9.43
N LEU A 92 11.83 0.20 -9.13
CA LEU A 92 10.98 -0.47 -10.12
C LEU A 92 10.16 0.55 -10.93
N GLY A 93 10.04 0.29 -12.24
CA GLY A 93 8.99 0.89 -13.06
C GLY A 93 7.62 0.30 -12.72
N PHE A 94 6.53 0.99 -13.09
CA PHE A 94 5.17 0.60 -12.68
C PHE A 94 4.79 -0.84 -13.06
N ALA A 95 5.19 -1.30 -14.24
CA ALA A 95 4.86 -2.65 -14.70
C ALA A 95 5.52 -3.74 -13.82
N ASP A 96 6.81 -3.59 -13.53
CA ASP A 96 7.57 -4.53 -12.71
C ASP A 96 7.12 -4.46 -11.24
N PHE A 97 6.84 -3.25 -10.75
CA PHE A 97 6.23 -3.03 -9.45
C PHE A 97 4.88 -3.75 -9.33
N LEU A 98 3.99 -3.62 -10.32
CA LEU A 98 2.69 -4.29 -10.33
C LEU A 98 2.83 -5.82 -10.33
N ALA A 99 3.79 -6.36 -11.08
CA ALA A 99 4.07 -7.79 -11.09
C ALA A 99 4.59 -8.27 -9.73
N ALA A 100 5.57 -7.57 -9.15
CA ALA A 100 6.16 -7.90 -7.85
C ALA A 100 5.13 -7.80 -6.71
N TYR A 101 4.27 -6.78 -6.72
CA TYR A 101 3.17 -6.64 -5.76
C TYR A 101 2.21 -7.82 -5.84
N ASN A 102 1.77 -8.17 -7.06
CA ASN A 102 0.83 -9.27 -7.25
C ASN A 102 1.43 -10.63 -6.87
N ASP A 103 2.73 -10.83 -7.10
CA ASP A 103 3.44 -12.02 -6.63
C ASP A 103 3.43 -12.12 -5.10
N VAL A 104 3.78 -11.04 -4.38
CA VAL A 104 3.74 -11.02 -2.91
C VAL A 104 2.32 -11.33 -2.39
N VAL A 105 1.28 -10.73 -2.99
CA VAL A 105 -0.12 -11.00 -2.61
C VAL A 105 -0.50 -12.46 -2.88
N LYS A 106 -0.09 -13.01 -4.02
CA LYS A 106 -0.34 -14.41 -4.37
C LYS A 106 0.33 -15.33 -3.36
N ARG A 107 1.62 -15.13 -3.07
CA ARG A 107 2.37 -15.93 -2.09
C ARG A 107 1.79 -15.81 -0.68
N ALA A 108 1.30 -14.63 -0.29
CA ALA A 108 0.59 -14.43 0.97
C ALA A 108 -0.66 -15.32 1.07
N ARG A 109 -1.53 -15.28 0.04
CA ARG A 109 -2.76 -16.09 -0.01
C ARG A 109 -2.50 -17.59 -0.08
N GLU A 110 -1.41 -17.98 -0.73
CA GLU A 110 -1.00 -19.39 -0.85
C GLU A 110 -0.21 -19.89 0.38
N GLY A 111 0.07 -19.04 1.38
CA GLY A 111 0.85 -19.40 2.55
C GLY A 111 2.32 -19.69 2.25
N LYS A 112 2.87 -19.07 1.21
CA LYS A 112 4.23 -19.26 0.69
C LYS A 112 5.19 -18.12 1.02
N LEU A 113 4.84 -17.26 1.98
CA LEU A 113 5.76 -16.24 2.48
C LEU A 113 6.78 -16.87 3.41
N GLY A 114 8.04 -16.50 3.24
CA GLY A 114 9.14 -16.85 4.14
C GLY A 114 9.55 -15.67 5.01
N VAL A 115 10.45 -15.93 5.96
CA VAL A 115 11.03 -14.87 6.83
C VAL A 115 11.61 -13.69 6.03
N PRO A 116 12.33 -13.89 4.90
CA PRO A 116 12.90 -12.77 4.14
C PRO A 116 11.86 -11.78 3.61
N ASP A 117 10.61 -12.21 3.38
CA ASP A 117 9.53 -11.35 2.90
C ASP A 117 9.12 -10.28 3.91
N PHE A 118 9.48 -10.42 5.20
CA PHE A 118 9.11 -9.48 6.26
C PHE A 118 10.28 -8.60 6.72
N GLN A 119 11.51 -9.05 6.47
CA GLN A 119 12.73 -8.38 6.93
C GLN A 119 12.96 -7.04 6.22
N ASP A 120 13.62 -6.12 6.93
CA ASP A 120 14.11 -4.84 6.38
C ASP A 120 13.05 -3.95 5.73
N THR A 121 11.79 -4.07 6.16
CA THR A 121 10.73 -3.15 5.73
C THR A 121 11.08 -1.73 6.15
N THR A 122 11.08 -0.78 5.21
CA THR A 122 11.52 0.60 5.46
C THR A 122 10.35 1.58 5.60
N ILE A 123 9.26 1.32 4.87
CA ILE A 123 8.03 2.10 4.88
C ILE A 123 6.86 1.15 4.57
N SER A 124 5.67 1.40 5.13
CA SER A 124 4.52 0.52 4.91
C SER A 124 3.27 1.26 4.43
N LEU A 125 2.45 0.56 3.65
CA LEU A 125 1.09 0.95 3.26
C LEU A 125 0.09 -0.01 3.91
N THR A 126 -0.93 0.55 4.56
CA THR A 126 -2.09 -0.19 5.06
C THR A 126 -3.38 0.39 4.48
N ASN A 127 -4.33 -0.47 4.12
CA ASN A 127 -5.59 -0.08 3.50
C ASN A 127 -6.81 -0.64 4.25
N PRO A 128 -7.12 -0.15 5.45
CA PRO A 128 -8.34 -0.54 6.16
C PRO A 128 -9.61 0.01 5.50
N GLY A 129 -9.50 0.87 4.49
CA GLY A 129 -10.64 1.33 3.70
C GLY A 129 -11.46 0.21 3.06
N THR A 130 -10.86 -0.96 2.78
CA THR A 130 -11.60 -2.12 2.25
C THR A 130 -12.62 -2.71 3.24
N ILE A 131 -12.54 -2.35 4.52
CA ILE A 131 -13.47 -2.77 5.57
C ILE A 131 -14.27 -1.58 6.13
N GLY A 132 -14.36 -0.47 5.38
CA GLY A 132 -15.18 0.71 5.74
C GLY A 132 -14.50 1.69 6.71
N THR A 133 -13.21 1.52 7.01
CA THR A 133 -12.50 2.46 7.89
C THR A 133 -12.19 3.76 7.15
N VAL A 134 -12.71 4.88 7.63
CA VAL A 134 -12.47 6.21 7.01
C VAL A 134 -11.14 6.85 7.43
N SER A 135 -10.68 6.59 8.65
CA SER A 135 -9.43 7.10 9.20
C SER A 135 -8.79 6.08 10.13
N SER A 136 -7.46 6.01 10.12
CA SER A 136 -6.70 5.06 10.93
C SER A 136 -5.41 5.71 11.44
N ASN A 137 -5.04 5.42 12.69
CA ASN A 137 -3.79 5.83 13.30
C ASN A 137 -2.91 4.57 13.53
N PRO A 138 -2.08 4.18 12.56
CA PRO A 138 -1.29 2.96 12.66
C PRO A 138 -0.17 3.10 13.69
N ARG A 139 0.09 2.03 14.45
CA ARG A 139 1.25 1.96 15.33
C ARG A 139 2.52 1.79 14.49
N LEU A 140 3.46 2.72 14.62
CA LEU A 140 4.74 2.68 13.91
C LEU A 140 5.56 1.44 14.28
N MET A 141 6.16 0.80 13.27
CA MET A 141 7.01 -0.36 13.46
C MET A 141 8.46 0.08 13.72
N ALA A 142 9.17 -0.65 14.59
CA ALA A 142 10.57 -0.37 14.87
C ALA A 142 11.39 -0.34 13.56
N GLY A 143 12.27 0.64 13.45
CA GLY A 143 13.12 0.82 12.26
C GLY A 143 12.47 1.53 11.07
N GLN A 144 11.15 1.76 11.06
CA GLN A 144 10.44 2.57 10.06
C GLN A 144 10.18 3.98 10.57
N SER A 145 10.05 4.96 9.67
CA SER A 145 9.64 6.34 10.01
C SER A 145 8.21 6.68 9.62
N ALA A 146 7.59 5.90 8.71
CA ALA A 146 6.25 6.17 8.21
C ALA A 146 5.43 4.90 7.93
N ILE A 147 4.13 5.00 8.22
CA ILE A 147 3.09 4.09 7.72
C ILE A 147 2.00 4.96 7.11
N ILE A 148 1.67 4.72 5.84
CA ILE A 148 0.59 5.42 5.16
C ILE A 148 -0.67 4.56 5.29
N ALA A 149 -1.74 5.13 5.83
CA ALA A 149 -3.04 4.49 5.93
C ALA A 149 -4.01 5.09 4.92
N THR A 150 -4.69 4.24 4.15
CA THR A 150 -5.74 4.65 3.21
C THR A 150 -7.12 4.27 3.75
N GLY A 151 -7.99 5.27 3.85
CA GLY A 151 -9.38 5.09 4.25
C GLY A 151 -10.29 4.63 3.12
N ALA A 152 -11.55 4.41 3.45
CA ALA A 152 -12.60 4.04 2.50
C ALA A 152 -12.79 5.12 1.43
N ILE A 153 -13.09 4.69 0.21
CA ILE A 153 -13.40 5.59 -0.91
C ILE A 153 -14.92 5.76 -0.91
N GLU A 154 -15.38 6.86 -0.32
CA GLU A 154 -16.79 7.18 -0.14
C GLU A 154 -17.04 8.67 -0.39
N TYR A 155 -18.30 9.06 -0.46
CA TYR A 155 -18.67 10.47 -0.50
C TYR A 155 -18.25 11.16 0.82
N PRO A 156 -18.05 12.48 0.84
CA PRO A 156 -17.89 13.19 2.10
C PRO A 156 -19.16 13.04 2.97
N ALA A 157 -19.01 13.11 4.29
CA ALA A 157 -20.10 12.84 5.24
C ALA A 157 -21.36 13.69 4.99
N GLU A 158 -21.18 14.94 4.57
CA GLU A 158 -22.26 15.87 4.21
C GLU A 158 -23.12 15.41 3.01
N TYR A 159 -22.62 14.48 2.19
CA TYR A 159 -23.28 13.93 1.01
C TYR A 159 -23.82 12.51 1.21
N HIS A 160 -23.59 11.86 2.36
CA HIS A 160 -23.98 10.47 2.60
C HIS A 160 -25.50 10.22 2.58
N ALA A 161 -26.30 11.24 2.94
CA ALA A 161 -27.77 11.15 2.96
C ALA A 161 -28.42 11.65 1.66
N MET A 162 -27.62 12.05 0.66
CA MET A 162 -28.16 12.54 -0.61
C MET A 162 -28.59 11.39 -1.52
N THR A 163 -29.62 11.63 -2.33
CA THR A 163 -30.07 10.63 -3.30
C THR A 163 -29.05 10.50 -4.43
N PRO A 164 -28.99 9.35 -5.13
CA PRO A 164 -28.09 9.15 -6.27
C PRO A 164 -28.22 10.24 -7.35
N GLU A 165 -29.43 10.76 -7.57
CA GLU A 165 -29.71 11.82 -8.53
C GLU A 165 -29.02 13.14 -8.12
N ALA A 166 -29.09 13.50 -6.83
CA ALA A 166 -28.44 14.68 -6.29
C ALA A 166 -26.90 14.60 -6.30
N LEU A 167 -26.34 13.40 -6.23
CA LEU A 167 -24.89 13.15 -6.31
C LEU A 167 -24.35 13.15 -7.75
N SER A 168 -25.23 13.09 -8.76
CA SER A 168 -24.88 12.99 -10.18
C SER A 168 -24.82 14.34 -10.92
N LEU A 169 -25.23 15.42 -10.26
CA LEU A 169 -25.13 16.82 -10.72
C LEU A 169 -23.73 17.40 -10.45
#